data_AF-E9BE92-F1
#
_entry.id   AF-E9BE92-F1
#
_cell.length_a   1.000
_cell.length_b   1.000
_cell.length_c   1.000
_cell.angle_alpha   90.00
_cell.angle_beta   90.00
_cell.angle_gamma   90.00
#
_symmetry.space_group_name_H-M   'P 1'
#
loop_
_entity.id
_entity.type
_entity.pdbx_description
1 polymer ?
#
loop_
_entity_poly.entity_id
_entity_poly.type
_entity_poly.pdbx_seq_one_letter_code
_entity_poly.pdbx_strand_id
1 'polypeptide(L)'
;MFADSARHSRWMQEQLQQSRRSSVYTEETAAPRLVRSSCSAVNANQRGYAVDEDEDGSAVSDAADATAPTALAATAGADVLEQELLDDNFLYYPPLAAIGEAGAAEATHTLPSGEPERYVPGQQVIPPGMTRYRVDVQYQGSDFDGWYKSVQRTRNSKDAAPAGNTATAAADYGTGSRHFAKVVLEEALAVALDVPTVSVVAAVIPETGVSVRRLTCHVDVPSEVELQPRTILQRATLWLHQRRQPLAVLSCHPCRNQDFHARHSGVRRVYCYRILNRIAPPLFDAGLQWHVDRYLDVPRMQRMARLMEGTHDYGFFADSKMANALRRAAASSTGSGRGGPVVSSAYSAEHERLTSHGLRRGEAPAAPKVTVERGLSQLERAAALPTFNEYGQRVITYQAKPHEYHKARTNLPTIRTLDKIEVVRQEDEVLIWFVGQSFLRHQIRNMVSALKAGGHGLWDDQELQHAFQSGFEVSRKKFKRERLSPAPAHGLTLWDVEYPTQHRSDFVPYVDAGPYEPVDVSTQH
;
A
#
# COMPACT_ATOMS: atom_id res chain seq x y z
N MET A 1 0.15 -21.20 22.44
CA MET A 1 0.94 -20.58 21.35
C MET A 1 0.47 -20.86 19.92
N PHE A 2 -0.57 -21.68 19.61
CA PHE A 2 -0.99 -21.90 18.19
C PHE A 2 -2.50 -22.04 17.92
N ALA A 3 -3.39 -21.62 18.83
CA ALA A 3 -4.82 -21.98 18.72
C ALA A 3 -5.71 -21.03 17.90
N ASP A 4 -5.27 -19.81 17.55
CA ASP A 4 -6.24 -18.76 17.17
C ASP A 4 -5.92 -17.89 15.95
N SER A 5 -4.67 -17.92 15.44
CA SER A 5 -4.48 -17.76 13.98
C SER A 5 -5.32 -18.82 13.23
N ALA A 6 -5.56 -19.96 13.87
CA ALA A 6 -6.44 -21.00 13.38
C ALA A 6 -7.93 -20.60 13.34
N ARG A 7 -8.45 -19.57 14.01
CA ARG A 7 -9.88 -19.19 13.85
C ARG A 7 -10.13 -18.28 12.65
N HIS A 8 -9.24 -17.31 12.40
CA HIS A 8 -9.32 -16.50 11.17
C HIS A 8 -8.85 -17.33 9.97
N SER A 9 -7.84 -18.19 10.14
CA SER A 9 -7.47 -19.20 9.15
C SER A 9 -8.54 -20.29 9.00
N ARG A 10 -9.29 -20.69 10.05
CA ARG A 10 -10.45 -21.59 9.91
C ARG A 10 -11.61 -20.90 9.24
N TRP A 11 -11.93 -19.65 9.56
CA TRP A 11 -12.97 -18.90 8.88
C TRP A 11 -12.61 -18.66 7.41
N MET A 12 -11.36 -18.28 7.12
CA MET A 12 -10.84 -18.21 5.75
C MET A 12 -10.83 -19.60 5.11
N GLN A 13 -10.42 -20.67 5.81
CA GLN A 13 -10.51 -22.05 5.33
C GLN A 13 -11.96 -22.53 5.17
N GLU A 14 -12.92 -22.01 5.93
CA GLU A 14 -14.36 -22.30 5.88
C GLU A 14 -14.99 -21.57 4.71
N GLN A 15 -14.57 -20.33 4.42
CA GLN A 15 -14.92 -19.61 3.20
C GLN A 15 -14.29 -20.27 1.95
N LEU A 16 -13.03 -20.72 2.06
CA LEU A 16 -12.35 -21.52 1.04
C LEU A 16 -12.97 -22.92 0.89
N GLN A 17 -13.47 -23.54 1.96
CA GLN A 17 -14.16 -24.83 1.94
C GLN A 17 -15.60 -24.69 1.45
N GLN A 18 -16.31 -23.60 1.77
CA GLN A 18 -17.61 -23.25 1.19
C GLN A 18 -17.46 -23.05 -0.32
N SER A 19 -16.41 -22.35 -0.74
CA SER A 19 -16.03 -22.22 -2.15
C SER A 19 -15.66 -23.55 -2.82
N ARG A 20 -14.97 -24.46 -2.13
CA ARG A 20 -14.67 -25.80 -2.67
C ARG A 20 -15.93 -26.67 -2.74
N ARG A 21 -16.85 -26.54 -1.78
CA ARG A 21 -18.13 -27.29 -1.75
C ARG A 21 -19.08 -26.88 -2.87
N SER A 22 -19.10 -25.62 -3.30
CA SER A 22 -19.86 -25.20 -4.49
C SER A 22 -19.25 -25.71 -5.79
N SER A 23 -17.93 -25.96 -5.83
CA SER A 23 -17.23 -26.54 -6.98
C SER A 23 -17.44 -28.05 -7.16
N VAL A 24 -17.81 -28.80 -6.12
CA VAL A 24 -18.01 -30.27 -6.21
C VAL A 24 -19.33 -30.63 -6.92
N TYR A 25 -20.30 -29.70 -6.99
CA TYR A 25 -21.56 -29.94 -7.70
C TYR A 25 -21.45 -29.81 -9.23
N THR A 26 -20.29 -29.42 -9.78
CA THR A 26 -20.12 -29.17 -11.23
C THR A 26 -19.15 -30.12 -11.93
N GLU A 27 -18.46 -31.03 -11.23
CA GLU A 27 -17.48 -31.94 -11.85
C GLU A 27 -18.08 -33.24 -12.44
N GLU A 28 -19.37 -33.54 -12.27
CA GLU A 28 -19.94 -34.80 -12.79
C GLU A 28 -20.35 -34.81 -14.27
N THR A 29 -20.28 -33.68 -14.98
CA THR A 29 -20.67 -33.66 -16.41
C THR A 29 -19.86 -32.65 -17.22
N ALA A 30 -18.69 -33.05 -17.72
CA ALA A 30 -18.19 -32.65 -19.05
C ALA A 30 -16.81 -33.28 -19.36
N ALA A 31 -16.81 -34.39 -20.10
CA ALA A 31 -15.63 -34.81 -20.85
C ALA A 31 -15.58 -34.04 -22.19
N PRO A 32 -14.51 -33.31 -22.53
CA PRO A 32 -14.44 -32.61 -23.82
C PRO A 32 -14.01 -33.55 -24.94
N ARG A 33 -14.88 -33.69 -25.96
CA ARG A 33 -14.53 -34.27 -27.26
C ARG A 33 -13.70 -33.27 -28.05
N LEU A 34 -12.45 -33.66 -28.37
CA LEU A 34 -11.58 -32.98 -29.33
C LEU A 34 -12.19 -33.03 -30.73
N VAL A 35 -12.60 -31.88 -31.27
CA VAL A 35 -12.86 -31.71 -32.70
C VAL A 35 -11.76 -30.81 -33.27
N ARG A 36 -10.87 -31.41 -34.06
CA ARG A 36 -9.91 -30.70 -34.90
C ARG A 36 -10.68 -30.07 -36.07
N SER A 37 -10.45 -28.78 -36.32
CA SER A 37 -10.85 -28.13 -37.57
C SER A 37 -9.68 -27.34 -38.14
N SER A 38 -9.42 -27.59 -39.41
CA SER A 38 -8.32 -27.10 -40.24
C SER A 38 -8.64 -25.77 -40.95
N CYS A 39 -7.60 -24.95 -41.11
CA CYS A 39 -7.33 -23.97 -42.19
C CYS A 39 -8.39 -22.92 -42.58
N SER A 40 -8.01 -21.64 -42.56
CA SER A 40 -7.56 -20.95 -43.79
C SER A 40 -6.88 -19.60 -43.48
N ALA A 41 -5.77 -19.36 -44.14
CA ALA A 41 -5.04 -18.09 -44.16
C ALA A 41 -5.74 -17.06 -45.06
N VAL A 42 -5.78 -15.79 -44.65
CA VAL A 42 -5.83 -14.63 -45.55
C VAL A 42 -4.90 -13.56 -44.98
N ASN A 43 -4.08 -13.01 -45.87
CA ASN A 43 -2.92 -12.18 -45.59
C ASN A 43 -3.21 -10.70 -45.91
N ALA A 44 -2.44 -9.83 -45.26
CA ALA A 44 -2.08 -8.45 -45.61
C ALA A 44 -3.16 -7.33 -45.59
N ASN A 45 -2.94 -6.31 -44.75
CA ASN A 45 -2.38 -5.04 -45.27
C ASN A 45 -1.77 -4.13 -44.19
N GLN A 46 -0.65 -3.51 -44.59
CA GLN A 46 0.20 -2.58 -43.85
C GLN A 46 -0.33 -1.14 -43.89
N ARG A 47 0.00 -0.34 -42.87
CA ARG A 47 0.19 1.13 -42.82
C ARG A 47 0.21 1.52 -41.33
N GLY A 48 1.10 2.31 -40.76
CA GLY A 48 2.23 3.14 -41.18
C GLY A 48 2.56 4.00 -39.95
N TYR A 49 3.82 4.01 -39.53
CA TYR A 49 4.31 4.78 -38.38
C TYR A 49 4.50 6.25 -38.74
N ALA A 50 4.14 7.17 -37.83
CA ALA A 50 4.61 8.55 -37.83
C ALA A 50 5.20 8.85 -36.44
N VAL A 51 6.42 9.37 -36.45
CA VAL A 51 7.24 9.78 -35.32
C VAL A 51 7.25 11.31 -35.34
N ASP A 52 6.80 11.95 -34.26
CA ASP A 52 7.02 13.38 -34.05
C ASP A 52 8.14 13.55 -33.03
N GLU A 53 9.23 14.15 -33.51
CA GLU A 53 10.37 14.67 -32.76
C GLU A 53 10.07 16.13 -32.43
N ASP A 54 10.13 16.50 -31.14
CA ASP A 54 10.23 17.91 -30.73
C ASP A 54 11.49 18.05 -29.88
N GLU A 55 12.53 18.60 -30.50
CA GLU A 55 13.63 19.30 -29.86
C GLU A 55 13.16 20.70 -29.45
N ASP A 56 13.55 21.18 -28.27
CA ASP A 56 13.84 22.61 -28.09
C ASP A 56 14.72 22.85 -26.87
N GLY A 57 15.75 23.66 -27.06
CA GLY A 57 16.80 23.95 -26.11
C GLY A 57 16.79 25.39 -25.58
N SER A 58 17.50 25.55 -24.47
CA SER A 58 18.10 26.77 -23.89
C SER A 58 17.18 27.89 -23.39
N ALA A 59 17.38 28.32 -22.14
CA ALA A 59 18.19 29.49 -21.80
C ALA A 59 17.96 29.92 -20.34
N VAL A 60 19.05 30.36 -19.71
CA VAL A 60 19.17 30.91 -18.37
C VAL A 60 18.80 32.39 -18.38
N SER A 61 18.07 32.88 -17.37
CA SER A 61 18.12 34.29 -16.97
C SER A 61 17.68 34.49 -15.52
N ASP A 62 18.61 35.00 -14.71
CA ASP A 62 18.39 35.65 -13.42
C ASP A 62 17.67 36.99 -13.60
N ALA A 63 16.75 37.32 -12.67
CA ALA A 63 16.48 38.69 -12.21
C ALA A 63 15.51 38.65 -11.01
N ALA A 64 15.71 39.61 -10.11
CA ALA A 64 15.27 39.63 -8.73
C ALA A 64 13.92 40.34 -8.49
N ASP A 65 13.53 40.27 -7.21
CA ASP A 65 12.78 41.25 -6.41
C ASP A 65 11.26 41.10 -6.28
N ALA A 66 10.80 40.89 -5.02
CA ALA A 66 9.63 41.51 -4.38
C ALA A 66 9.13 40.71 -3.15
N THR A 67 9.43 41.26 -1.97
CA THR A 67 8.57 41.45 -0.78
C THR A 67 7.63 40.34 -0.28
N ALA A 68 7.96 39.83 0.92
CA ALA A 68 7.13 38.97 1.76
C ALA A 68 6.19 39.76 2.70
N PRO A 69 5.08 39.13 3.13
CA PRO A 69 4.56 39.31 4.49
C PRO A 69 4.56 37.99 5.29
N THR A 70 5.33 38.01 6.38
CA THR A 70 5.06 37.53 7.74
C THR A 70 4.18 36.29 8.02
N ALA A 71 4.87 35.18 8.34
CA ALA A 71 4.81 34.33 9.55
C ALA A 71 3.48 33.98 10.25
N LEU A 72 3.16 32.68 10.30
CA LEU A 72 2.79 31.90 11.51
C LEU A 72 2.60 30.41 11.15
N ALA A 73 3.56 29.55 11.50
CA ALA A 73 3.38 28.12 11.83
C ALA A 73 4.74 27.39 11.89
N ALA A 74 5.42 27.48 13.03
CA ALA A 74 6.55 26.60 13.35
C ALA A 74 6.06 25.58 14.38
N THR A 75 5.88 24.33 13.95
CA THR A 75 5.75 23.08 14.75
C THR A 75 5.58 21.82 13.89
N ALA A 76 5.46 21.92 12.56
CA ALA A 76 5.17 20.78 11.67
C ALA A 76 6.40 20.05 11.05
N GLY A 77 7.61 20.24 11.58
CA GLY A 77 8.84 19.82 10.87
C GLY A 77 9.13 18.31 10.84
N ALA A 78 8.82 17.58 11.92
CA ALA A 78 9.07 16.13 12.02
C ALA A 78 7.95 15.31 11.35
N ASP A 79 6.69 15.71 11.58
CA ASP A 79 5.52 15.05 11.01
C ASP A 79 5.48 15.19 9.49
N VAL A 80 5.90 16.32 8.91
CA VAL A 80 5.94 16.51 7.45
C VAL A 80 7.02 15.65 6.79
N LEU A 81 8.16 15.44 7.43
CA LEU A 81 9.23 14.59 6.88
C LEU A 81 8.83 13.10 6.93
N GLU A 82 8.20 12.65 8.02
CA GLU A 82 7.58 11.32 8.10
C GLU A 82 6.41 11.18 7.11
N GLN A 83 5.64 12.25 6.88
CA GLN A 83 4.53 12.30 5.91
C GLN A 83 4.97 12.37 4.44
N GLU A 84 6.12 12.93 4.11
CA GLU A 84 6.73 12.85 2.76
C GLU A 84 7.53 11.53 2.56
N LEU A 85 7.91 10.86 3.65
CA LEU A 85 8.31 9.45 3.67
C LEU A 85 7.11 8.50 3.50
N LEU A 86 5.89 8.97 3.86
CA LEU A 86 4.62 8.24 3.73
C LEU A 86 4.05 8.20 2.28
N ASP A 87 4.57 8.92 1.29
CA ASP A 87 4.10 8.78 -0.12
C ASP A 87 4.82 7.74 -0.94
N ASP A 88 5.94 7.28 -0.44
CA ASP A 88 6.81 6.30 -1.08
C ASP A 88 6.58 4.90 -0.43
N ASN A 89 5.33 4.68 -0.02
CA ASN A 89 4.85 3.84 1.09
C ASN A 89 4.83 2.31 0.91
N PHE A 90 5.74 1.76 0.13
CA PHE A 90 5.81 0.31 -0.13
C PHE A 90 6.97 -0.36 0.63
N LEU A 91 7.43 0.31 1.67
CA LEU A 91 8.57 -0.07 2.48
C LEU A 91 8.08 -0.42 3.87
N TYR A 92 8.30 -1.68 4.20
CA TYR A 92 8.15 -2.24 5.51
C TYR A 92 9.35 -1.83 6.36
N TYR A 93 9.07 -1.24 7.51
CA TYR A 93 10.02 -1.13 8.60
C TYR A 93 9.76 -2.33 9.51
N PRO A 94 10.76 -3.17 9.79
CA PRO A 94 10.58 -4.25 10.75
C PRO A 94 10.16 -3.68 12.11
N PRO A 95 9.30 -4.39 12.87
CA PRO A 95 9.09 -4.06 14.26
C PRO A 95 10.46 -4.07 14.92
N LEU A 96 10.68 -3.13 15.84
CA LEU A 96 11.88 -3.09 16.67
C LEU A 96 12.01 -4.47 17.31
N ALA A 97 12.97 -5.27 16.84
CA ALA A 97 13.37 -6.47 17.55
C ALA A 97 13.83 -5.98 18.92
N ALA A 98 13.27 -6.55 19.98
CA ALA A 98 13.75 -6.33 21.33
C ALA A 98 15.26 -6.58 21.32
N ILE A 99 16.03 -5.50 21.33
CA ILE A 99 17.48 -5.57 21.49
C ILE A 99 17.66 -6.17 22.88
N GLY A 100 18.37 -7.29 22.94
CA GLY A 100 18.64 -8.02 24.16
C GLY A 100 19.15 -7.11 25.26
N GLU A 101 18.78 -7.47 26.48
CA GLU A 101 19.18 -6.88 27.77
C GLU A 101 20.54 -6.18 27.72
N ALA A 102 20.52 -4.87 27.51
CA ALA A 102 21.64 -3.99 27.80
C ALA A 102 21.06 -2.82 28.59
N GLY A 103 21.45 -2.75 29.87
CA GLY A 103 20.83 -1.95 30.92
C GLY A 103 20.51 -0.51 30.52
N ALA A 104 19.24 -0.16 30.61
CA ALA A 104 18.76 1.21 30.53
C ALA A 104 18.19 1.60 31.91
N ALA A 105 18.65 2.73 32.44
CA ALA A 105 18.26 3.26 33.74
C ALA A 105 16.75 3.49 33.82
N GLU A 106 16.14 2.97 34.88
CA GLU A 106 14.71 3.07 35.18
C GLU A 106 14.35 4.50 35.58
N ALA A 107 13.59 5.20 34.74
CA ALA A 107 12.89 6.43 35.12
C ALA A 107 11.45 6.05 35.50
N THR A 108 11.19 5.92 36.80
CA THR A 108 9.86 5.60 37.35
C THR A 108 9.00 6.85 37.47
N HIS A 109 7.87 6.89 36.76
CA HIS A 109 6.74 7.75 37.08
C HIS A 109 5.61 6.89 37.68
N THR A 110 5.10 7.28 38.85
CA THR A 110 4.09 6.56 39.62
C THR A 110 2.68 7.10 39.32
N LEU A 111 1.76 6.20 38.95
CA LEU A 111 0.33 6.46 38.89
C LEU A 111 -0.35 6.13 40.24
N PRO A 112 -1.61 6.59 40.49
CA PRO A 112 -2.32 6.41 41.75
C PRO A 112 -2.63 4.95 42.13
N SER A 113 -2.40 3.98 41.24
CA SER A 113 -2.64 2.55 41.45
C SER A 113 -1.43 1.77 42.02
N GLY A 114 -0.28 2.42 42.25
CA GLY A 114 0.86 1.82 42.95
C GLY A 114 1.69 0.81 42.16
N GLU A 115 1.36 0.51 40.90
CA GLU A 115 2.23 -0.24 39.99
C GLU A 115 2.96 0.75 39.06
N PRO A 116 4.31 0.73 39.00
CA PRO A 116 5.04 1.59 38.07
C PRO A 116 4.79 1.15 36.63
N GLU A 117 4.36 2.08 35.76
CA GLU A 117 4.33 1.82 34.33
C GLU A 117 5.76 1.56 33.84
N ARG A 118 6.01 0.32 33.39
CA ARG A 118 7.32 -0.09 32.89
C ARG A 118 7.47 0.37 31.45
N TYR A 119 8.36 1.32 31.20
CA TYR A 119 8.75 1.70 29.85
C TYR A 119 9.58 0.57 29.20
N VAL A 120 9.17 0.11 28.02
CA VAL A 120 9.94 -0.83 27.20
C VAL A 120 10.62 -0.08 26.05
N PRO A 121 11.94 -0.20 25.84
CA PRO A 121 12.61 0.41 24.69
C PRO A 121 11.95 -0.01 23.37
N GLY A 122 11.41 0.96 22.62
CA GLY A 122 10.69 0.74 21.37
C GLY A 122 9.16 0.75 21.48
N GLN A 123 8.63 0.89 22.69
CA GLN A 123 7.22 1.17 22.95
C GLN A 123 6.77 2.48 22.30
N GLN A 124 5.53 2.53 21.84
CA GLN A 124 4.90 3.76 21.37
C GLN A 124 4.68 4.73 22.53
N VAL A 125 5.29 5.92 22.44
CA VAL A 125 5.08 7.00 23.40
C VAL A 125 3.87 7.82 22.93
N ILE A 126 2.83 7.90 23.76
CA ILE A 126 1.66 8.74 23.50
C ILE A 126 1.81 10.05 24.27
N PRO A 127 1.50 11.21 23.66
CA PRO A 127 1.52 12.49 24.37
C PRO A 127 0.59 12.47 25.60
N PRO A 128 0.98 13.13 26.72
CA PRO A 128 0.13 13.18 27.91
C PRO A 128 -1.21 13.86 27.60
N GLY A 129 -2.30 13.35 28.19
CA GLY A 129 -3.66 13.85 27.95
C GLY A 129 -4.31 13.35 26.66
N MET A 130 -3.62 12.51 25.88
CA MET A 130 -4.18 11.83 24.72
C MET A 130 -4.36 10.33 24.99
N THR A 131 -5.42 9.76 24.42
CA THR A 131 -5.70 8.33 24.41
C THR A 131 -5.77 7.86 22.97
N ARG A 132 -5.12 6.73 22.67
CA ARG A 132 -5.17 6.16 21.31
C ARG A 132 -6.45 5.35 21.11
N TYR A 133 -7.14 5.65 20.02
CA TYR A 133 -8.31 4.94 19.52
C TYR A 133 -7.94 4.14 18.28
N ARG A 134 -8.51 2.94 18.16
CA ARG A 134 -8.51 2.16 16.93
C ARG A 134 -9.79 2.45 16.17
N VAL A 135 -9.65 2.72 14.87
CA VAL A 135 -10.78 2.97 13.97
C VAL A 135 -10.68 2.02 12.79
N ASP A 136 -11.73 1.25 12.50
CA ASP A 136 -11.80 0.44 11.29
C ASP A 136 -12.77 1.09 10.31
N VAL A 137 -12.32 1.32 9.07
CA VAL A 137 -13.12 1.98 8.02
C VAL A 137 -13.23 1.13 6.76
N GLN A 138 -14.29 1.38 5.99
CA GLN A 138 -14.51 0.78 4.69
C GLN A 138 -14.94 1.84 3.68
N TYR A 139 -14.52 1.68 2.43
CA TYR A 139 -14.95 2.53 1.32
C TYR A 139 -14.67 1.85 -0.02
N GLN A 140 -15.41 2.27 -1.04
CA GLN A 140 -15.19 1.83 -2.41
C GLN A 140 -14.14 2.72 -3.09
N GLY A 141 -13.13 2.11 -3.72
CA GLY A 141 -12.01 2.85 -4.29
C GLY A 141 -12.38 3.74 -5.49
N SER A 142 -13.51 3.49 -6.14
CA SER A 142 -14.01 4.27 -7.29
C SER A 142 -14.48 5.67 -6.92
N ASP A 143 -14.92 5.85 -5.69
CA ASP A 143 -15.63 7.05 -5.24
C ASP A 143 -14.67 8.08 -4.64
N PHE A 144 -13.46 7.63 -4.29
CA PHE A 144 -12.41 8.43 -3.67
C PHE A 144 -11.17 8.53 -4.55
N ASP A 145 -10.40 9.60 -4.36
CA ASP A 145 -9.19 9.87 -5.12
C ASP A 145 -7.93 9.12 -4.58
N GLY A 146 -8.19 8.07 -3.80
CA GLY A 146 -7.25 7.34 -2.96
C GLY A 146 -7.33 7.78 -1.48
N TRP A 147 -6.44 7.23 -0.66
CA TRP A 147 -6.39 7.55 0.76
C TRP A 147 -5.86 8.98 1.03
N TYR A 148 -4.71 9.33 0.46
CA TYR A 148 -4.04 10.63 0.60
C TYR A 148 -2.98 10.84 -0.50
N LYS A 149 -2.55 12.09 -0.76
CA LYS A 149 -1.39 12.45 -1.61
C LYS A 149 -0.61 13.58 -0.92
N SER A 150 0.70 13.47 -0.71
CA SER A 150 1.48 14.60 -0.18
C SER A 150 1.67 15.73 -1.17
N VAL A 151 1.94 15.40 -2.44
CA VAL A 151 2.23 16.42 -3.44
C VAL A 151 0.92 16.73 -4.16
N GLN A 152 0.24 17.76 -3.66
CA GLN A 152 -0.84 18.38 -4.41
C GLN A 152 -0.25 19.18 -5.57
N ARG A 153 -0.80 18.98 -6.78
CA ARG A 153 -0.46 19.84 -7.91
C ARG A 153 -1.02 21.22 -7.61
N THR A 154 -0.15 22.19 -7.32
CA THR A 154 -0.53 23.60 -7.39
C THR A 154 -0.85 23.90 -8.86
N ARG A 155 -2.13 24.12 -9.16
CA ARG A 155 -2.49 24.77 -10.41
C ARG A 155 -2.02 26.21 -10.29
N ASN A 156 -1.05 26.60 -11.11
CA ASN A 156 -0.71 28.01 -11.26
C ASN A 156 -1.97 28.75 -11.70
N SER A 157 -2.41 29.73 -10.92
CA SER A 157 -3.62 30.54 -11.15
C SER A 157 -3.48 31.53 -12.32
N LYS A 158 -2.66 31.21 -13.34
CA LYS A 158 -2.53 32.06 -14.53
C LYS A 158 -3.68 31.91 -15.54
N ASP A 159 -4.50 30.86 -15.41
CA ASP A 159 -5.65 30.60 -16.28
C ASP A 159 -7.01 30.76 -15.58
N ALA A 160 -7.05 31.33 -14.37
CA ALA A 160 -8.30 31.62 -13.68
C ALA A 160 -8.81 33.01 -14.10
N ALA A 161 -9.86 33.04 -14.93
CA ALA A 161 -10.62 34.26 -15.20
C ALA A 161 -11.09 34.92 -13.88
N PRO A 162 -11.15 36.26 -13.80
CA PRO A 162 -11.47 36.95 -12.55
C PRO A 162 -12.93 36.67 -12.16
N ALA A 163 -13.14 35.85 -11.13
CA ALA A 163 -14.45 35.67 -10.52
C ALA A 163 -14.79 36.93 -9.71
N GLY A 164 -15.90 37.58 -10.08
CA GLY A 164 -16.43 38.74 -9.38
C GLY A 164 -16.79 38.41 -7.92
N ASN A 165 -16.50 39.37 -7.04
CA ASN A 165 -16.85 39.33 -5.62
C ASN A 165 -18.36 39.20 -5.41
N THR A 166 -18.81 38.02 -4.98
CA THR A 166 -19.93 37.80 -4.04
C THR A 166 -19.86 36.34 -3.56
N ALA A 167 -19.01 36.06 -2.57
CA ALA A 167 -18.93 34.74 -1.95
C ALA A 167 -19.75 34.73 -0.64
N THR A 168 -21.05 34.47 -0.76
CA THR A 168 -21.76 33.74 0.30
C THR A 168 -21.21 32.32 0.30
N ALA A 169 -20.70 31.87 1.45
CA ALA A 169 -20.15 30.54 1.66
C ALA A 169 -21.27 29.47 1.65
N ALA A 170 -21.81 29.18 0.48
CA ALA A 170 -22.48 27.93 0.17
C ALA A 170 -21.51 27.18 -0.75
N ALA A 171 -20.64 26.36 -0.17
CA ALA A 171 -19.79 25.47 -0.93
C ALA A 171 -20.70 24.53 -1.73
N ASP A 172 -20.77 24.76 -3.05
CA ASP A 172 -21.35 23.83 -4.01
C ASP A 172 -20.59 22.51 -3.89
N TYR A 173 -21.14 21.57 -3.11
CA TYR A 173 -20.78 20.15 -3.14
C TYR A 173 -21.33 19.56 -4.44
N GLY A 174 -20.81 20.04 -5.57
CA GLY A 174 -21.10 19.49 -6.88
C GLY A 174 -20.70 18.01 -6.93
N THR A 175 -21.57 17.22 -7.54
CA THR A 175 -21.57 15.76 -7.72
C THR A 175 -20.39 15.20 -8.54
N GLY A 176 -19.20 15.80 -8.43
CA GLY A 176 -18.02 15.48 -9.26
C GLY A 176 -16.65 15.79 -8.66
N SER A 177 -16.55 16.34 -7.44
CA SER A 177 -15.24 16.53 -6.80
C SER A 177 -14.86 15.31 -5.97
N ARG A 178 -13.87 14.53 -6.43
CA ARG A 178 -13.37 13.38 -5.67
C ARG A 178 -12.52 13.86 -4.49
N HIS A 179 -12.93 13.46 -3.29
CA HIS A 179 -12.21 13.76 -2.06
C HIS A 179 -11.22 12.64 -1.70
N PHE A 180 -10.25 12.95 -0.84
CA PHE A 180 -9.39 11.94 -0.22
C PHE A 180 -10.11 11.30 0.96
N ALA A 181 -10.06 9.97 1.05
CA ALA A 181 -10.74 9.24 2.12
C ALA A 181 -10.20 9.62 3.52
N LYS A 182 -8.90 9.93 3.63
CA LYS A 182 -8.29 10.39 4.89
C LYS A 182 -8.93 11.69 5.40
N VAL A 183 -9.04 12.70 4.53
CA VAL A 183 -9.58 14.02 4.90
C VAL A 183 -11.05 13.91 5.30
N VAL A 184 -11.82 13.11 4.55
CA VAL A 184 -13.23 12.85 4.87
C VAL A 184 -13.38 12.18 6.23
N LEU A 185 -12.51 11.23 6.57
CA LEU A 185 -12.50 10.58 7.88
C LEU A 185 -12.08 11.54 9.01
N GLU A 186 -11.05 12.36 8.79
CA GLU A 186 -10.57 13.36 9.75
C GLU A 186 -11.66 14.37 10.08
N GLU A 187 -12.36 14.90 9.07
CA GLU A 187 -13.47 15.81 9.26
C GLU A 187 -14.65 15.15 10.01
N ALA A 188 -15.00 13.91 9.63
CA ALA A 188 -16.08 13.19 10.29
C ALA A 188 -15.79 12.89 11.76
N LEU A 189 -14.55 12.50 12.09
CA LEU A 189 -14.12 12.26 13.47
C LEU A 189 -13.99 13.55 14.27
N ALA A 190 -13.50 14.63 13.67
CA ALA A 190 -13.44 15.95 14.32
C ALA A 190 -14.83 16.41 14.79
N VAL A 191 -15.83 16.29 13.91
CA VAL A 191 -17.23 16.62 14.23
C VAL A 191 -17.86 15.63 15.22
N ALA A 192 -17.51 14.33 15.13
CA ALA A 192 -18.07 13.32 16.03
C ALA A 192 -17.52 13.40 17.47
N LEU A 193 -16.27 13.87 17.63
CA LEU A 193 -15.57 13.97 18.91
C LEU A 193 -15.56 15.39 19.49
N ASP A 194 -16.13 16.38 18.79
CA ASP A 194 -16.12 17.80 19.16
C ASP A 194 -14.72 18.39 19.34
N VAL A 195 -13.78 17.97 18.49
CA VAL A 195 -12.39 18.45 18.49
C VAL A 195 -12.08 19.24 17.22
N PRO A 196 -11.21 20.26 17.27
CA PRO A 196 -10.97 21.14 16.12
C PRO A 196 -10.29 20.42 14.96
N THR A 197 -9.35 19.52 15.26
CA THR A 197 -8.62 18.74 14.25
C THR A 197 -8.27 17.37 14.81
N VAL A 198 -8.21 16.38 13.92
CA VAL A 198 -7.83 15.00 14.23
C VAL A 198 -6.80 14.57 13.20
N SER A 199 -5.76 13.86 13.63
CA SER A 199 -4.79 13.23 12.73
C SER A 199 -5.03 11.73 12.70
N VAL A 200 -5.33 11.18 11.52
CA VAL A 200 -5.52 9.74 11.35
C VAL A 200 -4.31 9.09 10.68
N VAL A 201 -3.81 8.02 11.30
CA VAL A 201 -2.73 7.18 10.77
C VAL A 201 -3.26 5.79 10.40
N ALA A 202 -3.19 5.45 9.12
CA ALA A 202 -3.66 4.18 8.58
C ALA A 202 -2.59 3.08 8.63
N ALA A 203 -3.05 1.82 8.72
CA ALA A 203 -2.19 0.64 8.62
C ALA A 203 -1.62 0.41 7.21
N VAL A 204 -2.39 0.83 6.21
CA VAL A 204 -2.14 0.63 4.78
C VAL A 204 -2.56 1.89 4.05
N ILE A 205 -1.78 2.32 3.08
CA ILE A 205 -2.19 3.34 2.10
C ILE A 205 -2.48 2.61 0.79
N PRO A 206 -3.76 2.30 0.48
CA PRO A 206 -4.13 1.62 -0.75
C PRO A 206 -3.94 2.51 -1.98
N GLU A 207 -3.74 1.89 -3.13
CA GLU A 207 -3.66 2.58 -4.41
C GLU A 207 -5.01 3.22 -4.78
N THR A 208 -4.98 4.31 -5.55
CA THR A 208 -6.21 4.92 -6.08
C THR A 208 -7.00 3.89 -6.90
N GLY A 209 -8.30 3.79 -6.62
CA GLY A 209 -9.20 2.83 -7.26
C GLY A 209 -9.30 1.47 -6.56
N VAL A 210 -8.46 1.17 -5.56
CA VAL A 210 -8.55 -0.06 -4.75
C VAL A 210 -9.60 0.13 -3.66
N SER A 211 -10.52 -0.81 -3.57
CA SER A 211 -11.55 -0.82 -2.53
C SER A 211 -11.00 -1.37 -1.21
N VAL A 212 -11.64 -1.00 -0.11
CA VAL A 212 -11.21 -1.46 1.21
C VAL A 212 -12.41 -1.93 2.01
N ARG A 213 -12.36 -3.19 2.46
CA ARG A 213 -13.37 -3.79 3.32
C ARG A 213 -13.13 -3.45 4.79
N ARG A 214 -11.87 -3.46 5.24
CA ARG A 214 -11.53 -3.20 6.64
C ARG A 214 -10.14 -2.59 6.75
N LEU A 215 -10.07 -1.26 6.71
CA LEU A 215 -8.84 -0.51 6.93
C LEU A 215 -8.73 -0.13 8.39
N THR A 216 -7.76 -0.71 9.09
CA THR A 216 -7.46 -0.30 10.45
C THR A 216 -6.61 0.96 10.46
N CYS A 217 -7.04 1.93 11.25
CA CYS A 217 -6.37 3.19 11.52
C CYS A 217 -6.25 3.38 13.04
N HIS A 218 -5.37 4.28 13.46
CA HIS A 218 -5.39 4.80 14.82
C HIS A 218 -5.43 6.32 14.83
N VAL A 219 -5.96 6.83 15.92
CA VAL A 219 -6.20 8.25 16.17
C VAL A 219 -5.90 8.55 17.62
N ASP A 220 -5.17 9.61 17.89
CA ASP A 220 -4.94 10.09 19.25
C ASP A 220 -5.99 11.17 19.56
N VAL A 221 -6.80 10.92 20.60
CA VAL A 221 -7.97 11.73 20.99
C VAL A 221 -7.76 12.25 22.41
N PRO A 222 -8.17 13.49 22.74
CA PRO A 222 -8.09 13.99 24.11
C PRO A 222 -8.81 13.07 25.10
N SER A 223 -8.17 12.75 26.23
CA SER A 223 -8.72 11.82 27.23
C SER A 223 -9.97 12.33 27.95
N GLU A 224 -10.28 13.62 27.81
CA GLU A 224 -11.49 14.26 28.35
C GLU A 224 -12.78 13.84 27.59
N VAL A 225 -12.63 13.23 26.41
CA VAL A 225 -13.78 12.81 25.59
C VAL A 225 -14.35 11.49 26.10
N GLU A 226 -15.37 11.58 26.94
CA GLU A 226 -16.10 10.43 27.50
C GLU A 226 -17.32 10.02 26.64
N LEU A 227 -17.10 9.78 25.35
CA LEU A 227 -18.15 9.34 24.44
C LEU A 227 -18.19 7.82 24.30
N GLN A 228 -19.41 7.26 24.25
CA GLN A 228 -19.57 5.85 23.92
C GLN A 228 -19.17 5.59 22.45
N PRO A 229 -18.46 4.47 22.16
CA PRO A 229 -18.10 4.06 20.80
C PRO A 229 -19.23 4.16 19.77
N ARG A 230 -20.44 3.69 20.14
CA ARG A 230 -21.62 3.74 19.27
C ARG A 230 -22.04 5.17 18.91
N THR A 231 -21.94 6.10 19.86
CA THR A 231 -22.33 7.50 19.66
C THR A 231 -21.40 8.19 18.68
N ILE A 232 -20.09 7.90 18.77
CA ILE A 232 -19.09 8.40 17.82
C ILE A 232 -19.44 7.94 16.40
N LEU A 233 -19.78 6.66 16.23
CA LEU A 233 -20.17 6.10 14.92
C LEU A 233 -21.45 6.71 14.38
N GLN A 234 -22.47 6.89 15.22
CA GLN A 234 -23.75 7.50 14.83
C GLN A 234 -23.55 8.94 14.36
N ARG A 235 -22.77 9.74 15.10
CA ARG A 235 -22.44 11.13 14.74
C ARG A 235 -21.64 11.22 13.45
N ALA A 236 -20.59 10.39 13.30
CA ALA A 236 -19.79 10.33 12.08
C ALA A 236 -20.64 9.93 10.87
N THR A 237 -21.51 8.94 11.02
CA THR A 237 -22.42 8.47 9.96
C THR A 237 -23.40 9.55 9.55
N LEU A 238 -23.99 10.28 10.52
CA LEU A 238 -24.89 11.40 10.25
C LEU A 238 -24.19 12.49 9.42
N TRP A 239 -22.97 12.85 9.80
CA TRP A 239 -22.16 13.84 9.07
C TRP A 239 -21.84 13.41 7.64
N LEU A 240 -21.36 12.17 7.47
CA LEU A 240 -21.03 11.61 6.16
C LEU A 240 -22.28 11.52 5.25
N HIS A 241 -23.44 11.21 5.82
CA HIS A 241 -24.71 11.19 5.10
C HIS A 241 -25.12 12.58 4.62
N GLN A 242 -25.01 13.61 5.48
CA GLN A 242 -25.31 15.00 5.10
C GLN A 242 -24.44 15.46 3.92
N ARG A 243 -23.18 15.05 3.89
CA ARG A 243 -22.23 15.36 2.81
C ARG A 243 -22.28 14.41 1.62
N ARG A 244 -23.13 13.37 1.66
CA ARG A 244 -23.24 12.31 0.65
C ARG A 244 -21.90 11.63 0.33
N GLN A 245 -21.08 11.39 1.34
CA GLN A 245 -19.76 10.77 1.19
C GLN A 245 -19.84 9.26 1.54
N PRO A 246 -19.58 8.33 0.59
CA PRO A 246 -19.77 6.90 0.79
C PRO A 246 -18.58 6.24 1.52
N LEU A 247 -18.24 6.78 2.70
CA LEU A 247 -17.30 6.17 3.64
C LEU A 247 -18.10 5.62 4.82
N ALA A 248 -17.74 4.44 5.31
CA ALA A 248 -18.37 3.86 6.49
C ALA A 248 -17.32 3.57 7.58
N VAL A 249 -17.65 3.97 8.80
CA VAL A 249 -16.88 3.67 10.01
C VAL A 249 -17.47 2.41 10.63
N LEU A 250 -16.71 1.33 10.63
CA LEU A 250 -17.13 0.01 11.13
C LEU A 250 -16.99 -0.12 12.65
N SER A 251 -15.92 0.46 13.20
CA SER A 251 -15.65 0.50 14.63
C SER A 251 -14.78 1.71 14.97
N CYS A 252 -14.93 2.22 16.19
CA CYS A 252 -14.09 3.26 16.78
C CYS A 252 -14.14 3.08 18.29
N HIS A 253 -13.02 2.70 18.91
CA HIS A 253 -12.96 2.48 20.35
C HIS A 253 -11.55 2.74 20.88
N PRO A 254 -11.39 3.05 22.18
CA PRO A 254 -10.06 3.18 22.77
C PRO A 254 -9.31 1.85 22.68
N CYS A 255 -8.01 1.93 22.41
CA CYS A 255 -7.13 0.76 22.44
C CYS A 255 -6.97 0.28 23.88
N ARG A 256 -7.14 -1.02 24.13
CA ARG A 256 -6.89 -1.59 25.45
C ARG A 256 -5.40 -1.59 25.77
N ASN A 257 -4.58 -1.86 24.76
CA ASN A 257 -3.13 -1.73 24.83
C ASN A 257 -2.70 -0.47 24.08
N GLN A 258 -2.16 0.51 24.81
CA GLN A 258 -1.72 1.79 24.27
C GLN A 258 -0.44 1.69 23.41
N ASP A 259 0.26 0.55 23.42
CA ASP A 259 1.38 0.27 22.49
C ASP A 259 0.92 -0.01 21.04
N PHE A 260 -0.38 0.04 20.76
CA PHE A 260 -0.93 -0.19 19.42
C PHE A 260 -0.47 0.87 18.42
N HIS A 261 0.02 0.43 17.27
CA HIS A 261 0.25 1.28 16.11
C HIS A 261 -0.29 0.60 14.85
N ALA A 262 -1.19 1.27 14.13
CA ALA A 262 -1.89 0.68 12.98
C ALA A 262 -0.93 0.08 11.92
N ARG A 263 0.16 0.80 11.57
CA ARG A 263 1.18 0.33 10.61
C ARG A 263 2.16 -0.72 11.18
N HIS A 264 2.86 -0.37 12.27
CA HIS A 264 4.00 -1.15 12.79
C HIS A 264 3.59 -2.41 13.53
N SER A 265 2.46 -2.40 14.24
CA SER A 265 1.92 -3.59 14.90
C SER A 265 1.23 -4.55 13.91
N GLY A 266 1.04 -4.15 12.65
CA GLY A 266 0.39 -4.98 11.62
C GLY A 266 1.30 -6.10 11.11
N VAL A 267 0.94 -7.35 11.39
CA VAL A 267 1.72 -8.55 11.05
C VAL A 267 1.55 -8.90 9.58
N ARG A 268 0.31 -8.92 9.09
CA ARG A 268 -0.03 -9.32 7.71
C ARG A 268 -1.14 -8.47 7.14
N ARG A 269 -1.14 -8.34 5.82
CA ARG A 269 -2.17 -7.66 5.03
C ARG A 269 -2.78 -8.68 4.08
N VAL A 270 -4.10 -8.78 4.09
CA VAL A 270 -4.85 -9.72 3.26
C VAL A 270 -5.53 -8.95 2.15
N TYR A 271 -5.23 -9.30 0.91
CA TYR A 271 -5.89 -8.75 -0.27
C TYR A 271 -6.63 -9.85 -1.03
N CYS A 272 -7.75 -9.47 -1.63
CA CYS A 272 -8.49 -10.33 -2.55
C CYS A 272 -8.61 -9.61 -3.90
N TYR A 273 -8.23 -10.30 -4.97
CA TYR A 273 -8.49 -9.85 -6.33
C TYR A 273 -9.61 -10.71 -6.94
N ARG A 274 -10.68 -10.07 -7.42
CA ARG A 274 -11.85 -10.74 -7.99
C ARG A 274 -11.84 -10.63 -9.51
N ILE A 275 -11.94 -11.78 -10.19
CA ILE A 275 -12.07 -11.87 -11.64
C ILE A 275 -13.40 -12.53 -11.98
N LEU A 276 -14.32 -11.80 -12.58
CA LEU A 276 -15.55 -12.36 -13.13
C LEU A 276 -15.23 -13.04 -14.46
N ASN A 277 -15.39 -14.36 -14.52
CA ASN A 277 -15.02 -15.18 -15.68
C ASN A 277 -16.26 -15.74 -16.40
N ARG A 278 -16.94 -14.85 -17.12
CA ARG A 278 -18.13 -15.16 -17.93
C ARG A 278 -18.31 -14.11 -19.05
N ILE A 279 -19.15 -14.41 -20.05
CA ILE A 279 -19.43 -13.49 -21.16
C ILE A 279 -20.13 -12.21 -20.69
N ALA A 280 -21.16 -12.36 -19.85
CA ALA A 280 -21.95 -11.23 -19.37
C ALA A 280 -21.14 -10.31 -18.41
N PRO A 281 -21.26 -8.98 -18.54
CA PRO A 281 -20.55 -8.05 -17.68
C PRO A 281 -20.98 -8.16 -16.19
N PRO A 282 -20.18 -7.58 -15.27
CA PRO A 282 -20.51 -7.54 -13.85
C PRO A 282 -21.76 -6.67 -13.60
N LEU A 283 -22.77 -7.25 -12.95
CA LEU A 283 -24.03 -6.54 -12.62
C LEU A 283 -24.09 -6.12 -11.16
N PHE A 284 -24.02 -7.06 -10.21
CA PHE A 284 -24.11 -6.77 -8.77
C PHE A 284 -22.84 -6.08 -8.24
N ASP A 285 -21.69 -6.72 -8.46
CA ASP A 285 -20.40 -6.23 -7.97
C ASP A 285 -19.70 -5.32 -9.01
N ALA A 286 -20.45 -4.43 -9.66
CA ALA A 286 -19.90 -3.50 -10.64
C ALA A 286 -18.89 -2.56 -9.97
N GLY A 287 -17.65 -2.53 -10.47
CA GLY A 287 -16.56 -1.75 -9.87
C GLY A 287 -15.84 -2.44 -8.71
N LEU A 288 -16.13 -3.72 -8.42
CA LEU A 288 -15.41 -4.53 -7.41
C LEU A 288 -14.70 -5.75 -8.01
N GLN A 289 -14.93 -6.06 -9.28
CA GLN A 289 -14.38 -7.22 -9.97
C GLN A 289 -13.92 -6.89 -11.38
N TRP A 290 -12.87 -7.57 -11.84
CA TRP A 290 -12.39 -7.47 -13.20
C TRP A 290 -13.13 -8.43 -14.13
N HIS A 291 -13.76 -7.91 -15.18
CA HIS A 291 -14.41 -8.73 -16.19
C HIS A 291 -13.39 -9.36 -17.17
N VAL A 292 -13.41 -10.69 -17.25
CA VAL A 292 -12.67 -11.47 -18.25
C VAL A 292 -13.66 -12.43 -18.91
N ASP A 293 -13.86 -12.26 -20.21
CA ASP A 293 -14.80 -13.03 -21.02
C ASP A 293 -14.23 -14.38 -21.47
N ARG A 294 -12.90 -14.48 -21.60
CA ARG A 294 -12.20 -15.70 -22.00
C ARG A 294 -11.98 -16.64 -20.83
N TYR A 295 -12.08 -17.94 -21.13
CA TYR A 295 -11.80 -19.02 -20.19
C TYR A 295 -10.41 -18.89 -19.55
N LEU A 296 -10.33 -19.20 -18.25
CA LEU A 296 -9.10 -19.21 -17.47
C LEU A 296 -8.88 -20.60 -16.89
N ASP A 297 -7.72 -21.20 -17.19
CA ASP A 297 -7.29 -22.46 -16.60
C ASP A 297 -6.85 -22.24 -15.14
N VAL A 298 -7.78 -22.47 -14.22
CA VAL A 298 -7.57 -22.32 -12.76
C VAL A 298 -6.47 -23.25 -12.24
N PRO A 299 -6.42 -24.55 -12.59
CA PRO A 299 -5.30 -25.41 -12.22
C PRO A 299 -3.92 -24.86 -12.63
N ARG A 300 -3.79 -24.27 -13.83
CA ARG A 300 -2.53 -23.65 -14.26
C ARG A 300 -2.20 -22.40 -13.44
N MET A 301 -3.19 -21.55 -13.18
CA MET A 301 -3.02 -20.39 -12.29
C MET A 301 -2.58 -20.82 -10.89
N GLN A 302 -3.13 -21.90 -10.34
CA GLN A 302 -2.74 -22.45 -9.04
C GLN A 302 -1.29 -22.95 -9.03
N ARG A 303 -0.85 -23.64 -10.09
CA ARG A 303 0.56 -24.07 -10.22
C ARG A 303 1.51 -22.87 -10.22
N MET A 304 1.23 -21.86 -11.03
CA MET A 304 2.04 -20.63 -11.08
C MET A 304 2.01 -19.86 -9.75
N ALA A 305 0.86 -19.78 -9.09
CA ALA A 305 0.72 -19.12 -7.80
C ALA A 305 1.64 -19.76 -6.74
N ARG A 306 1.72 -21.10 -6.68
CA ARG A 306 2.64 -21.80 -5.76
C ARG A 306 4.10 -21.45 -5.99
N LEU A 307 4.52 -21.23 -7.24
CA LEU A 307 5.87 -20.80 -7.57
C LEU A 307 6.16 -19.36 -7.13
N MET A 308 5.11 -18.54 -7.01
CA MET A 308 5.21 -17.18 -6.49
C MET A 308 5.17 -17.12 -4.96
N GLU A 309 4.86 -18.20 -4.23
CA GLU A 309 4.79 -18.16 -2.76
C GLU A 309 6.19 -18.14 -2.11
N GLY A 310 6.32 -17.45 -0.98
CA GLY A 310 7.55 -17.37 -0.20
C GLY A 310 8.36 -16.07 -0.39
N THR A 311 9.63 -16.14 0.01
CA THR A 311 10.56 -15.00 0.02
C THR A 311 11.34 -14.95 -1.29
N HIS A 312 11.01 -13.98 -2.15
CA HIS A 312 11.62 -13.81 -3.47
C HIS A 312 11.93 -12.34 -3.74
N ASP A 313 12.74 -12.08 -4.76
CA ASP A 313 12.89 -10.74 -5.33
C ASP A 313 11.68 -10.40 -6.22
N TYR A 314 10.73 -9.64 -5.68
CA TYR A 314 9.53 -9.23 -6.42
C TYR A 314 9.76 -7.97 -7.27
N GLY A 315 11.03 -7.57 -7.50
CA GLY A 315 11.37 -6.40 -8.30
C GLY A 315 10.74 -6.39 -9.70
N PHE A 316 10.55 -7.55 -10.32
CA PHE A 316 9.86 -7.67 -11.61
C PHE A 316 8.44 -7.09 -11.60
N PHE A 317 7.73 -7.29 -10.49
CA PHE A 317 6.33 -6.89 -10.31
C PHE A 317 6.19 -5.48 -9.73
N ALA A 318 7.28 -4.80 -9.39
CA ALA A 318 7.24 -3.45 -8.84
C ALA A 318 7.22 -2.39 -9.93
N ASP A 319 6.40 -1.35 -9.75
CA ASP A 319 6.40 -0.18 -10.62
C ASP A 319 7.71 0.61 -10.50
N SER A 320 8.32 0.91 -11.65
CA SER A 320 9.46 1.81 -11.82
C SER A 320 9.39 3.12 -11.02
N LYS A 321 8.19 3.68 -10.78
CA LYS A 321 8.00 4.90 -9.97
C LYS A 321 8.53 4.74 -8.53
N MET A 322 8.59 3.51 -8.02
CA MET A 322 9.08 3.18 -6.68
C MET A 322 10.62 3.24 -6.55
N ALA A 323 11.37 3.51 -7.62
CA ALA A 323 12.83 3.54 -7.58
C ALA A 323 13.38 4.54 -6.54
N ASN A 324 12.76 5.73 -6.40
CA ASN A 324 13.17 6.71 -5.40
C ASN A 324 12.89 6.23 -3.97
N ALA A 325 11.72 5.65 -3.75
CA ALA A 325 11.33 5.06 -2.49
C ALA A 325 12.36 4.02 -2.04
N LEU A 326 12.65 3.04 -2.92
CA LEU A 326 13.58 1.95 -2.66
C LEU A 326 14.98 2.44 -2.29
N ARG A 327 15.48 3.48 -2.99
CA ARG A 327 16.78 4.11 -2.68
C ARG A 327 16.81 4.77 -1.31
N ARG A 328 15.70 5.38 -0.89
CA ARG A 328 15.55 6.00 0.44
C ARG A 328 15.48 4.94 1.53
N ALA A 329 14.72 3.87 1.33
CA ALA A 329 14.67 2.76 2.29
C ALA A 329 16.01 2.06 2.47
N ALA A 330 16.78 1.89 1.39
CA ALA A 330 18.11 1.31 1.49
C ALA A 330 19.05 2.15 2.38
N ALA A 331 18.80 3.46 2.49
CA ALA A 331 19.59 4.39 3.29
C ALA A 331 18.98 4.72 4.67
N SER A 332 17.71 4.39 4.92
CA SER A 332 17.02 4.73 6.16
C SER A 332 17.43 3.82 7.31
N SER A 333 17.76 4.39 8.47
CA SER A 333 17.86 3.64 9.72
C SER A 333 16.49 3.20 10.23
N THR A 334 16.42 2.04 10.87
CA THR A 334 15.16 1.53 11.42
C THR A 334 14.87 2.21 12.77
N GLY A 335 13.75 2.95 12.85
CA GLY A 335 13.29 3.60 14.09
C GLY A 335 14.09 4.83 14.53
N SER A 336 13.71 5.38 15.69
CA SER A 336 14.42 6.49 16.34
C SER A 336 15.71 5.98 16.99
N GLY A 337 16.76 5.86 16.17
CA GLY A 337 18.09 5.52 16.66
C GLY A 337 18.81 6.77 17.14
N ARG A 338 18.88 7.00 18.46
CA ARG A 338 20.00 7.79 18.98
C ARG A 338 21.26 6.95 18.79
N GLY A 339 22.21 7.48 18.03
CA GLY A 339 23.52 6.85 17.85
C GLY A 339 24.21 6.63 19.20
N GLY A 340 25.26 5.80 19.21
CA GLY A 340 26.06 5.48 20.40
C GLY A 340 26.59 6.70 21.17
N PRO A 341 27.42 6.50 22.21
CA PRO A 341 27.87 7.58 23.08
C PRO A 341 28.40 8.76 22.24
N VAL A 342 27.98 9.98 22.58
CA VAL A 342 28.38 11.19 21.86
C VAL A 342 29.90 11.33 22.02
N VAL A 343 30.64 11.09 20.94
CA VAL A 343 32.10 11.27 20.88
C VAL A 343 32.41 12.56 20.13
N SER A 344 33.40 13.33 20.60
CA SER A 344 33.81 14.59 19.97
C SER A 344 34.22 14.46 18.50
N SER A 345 34.62 13.27 18.04
CA SER A 345 34.94 12.97 16.64
C SER A 345 33.70 12.81 15.74
N ALA A 346 32.52 12.56 16.32
CA ALA A 346 31.25 12.39 15.61
C ALA A 346 30.42 13.69 15.66
N TYR A 347 31.02 14.79 15.20
CA TYR A 347 30.38 16.10 15.15
C TYR A 347 29.39 16.16 13.98
N SER A 348 28.09 16.29 14.27
CA SER A 348 27.08 16.63 13.26
C SER A 348 26.96 18.14 13.18
N ALA A 349 27.54 18.76 12.15
CA ALA A 349 27.46 20.20 11.91
C ALA A 349 26.08 20.60 11.37
N GLU A 350 25.04 20.50 12.20
CA GLU A 350 23.69 20.97 11.85
C GLU A 350 23.57 22.49 11.92
N HIS A 351 24.48 23.15 12.64
CA HIS A 351 24.43 24.59 12.92
C HIS A 351 25.09 25.54 11.88
N GLU A 352 25.75 25.03 10.84
CA GLU A 352 26.43 25.86 9.82
C GLU A 352 25.83 25.77 8.42
N ARG A 353 24.64 25.17 8.27
CA ARG A 353 23.92 25.24 7.00
C ARG A 353 23.16 26.56 6.94
N LEU A 354 23.80 27.57 6.36
CA LEU A 354 23.24 28.88 5.97
C LEU A 354 22.14 28.71 4.89
N THR A 355 21.07 28.03 5.23
CA THR A 355 19.87 27.91 4.41
C THR A 355 18.68 28.29 5.28
N SER A 356 17.90 29.27 4.84
CA SER A 356 16.81 29.87 5.60
C SER A 356 15.79 28.83 6.06
N HIS A 357 15.36 28.94 7.32
CA HIS A 357 14.23 28.19 7.86
C HIS A 357 12.95 28.55 7.10
N GLY A 358 12.60 27.77 6.08
CA GLY A 358 11.34 27.89 5.34
C GLY A 358 11.42 27.54 3.85
N LEU A 359 12.20 26.54 3.45
CA LEU A 359 12.56 26.35 2.05
C LEU A 359 11.83 25.22 1.31
N ARG A 360 11.59 25.50 0.03
CA ARG A 360 10.80 24.73 -0.94
C ARG A 360 11.59 23.51 -1.42
N ARG A 361 10.90 22.59 -2.09
CA ARG A 361 11.45 21.32 -2.63
C ARG A 361 12.76 21.54 -3.41
N GLY A 362 13.89 21.18 -2.79
CA GLY A 362 15.25 21.38 -3.30
C GLY A 362 16.28 21.73 -2.21
N GLU A 363 15.82 22.26 -1.08
CA GLU A 363 16.69 22.88 -0.06
C GLU A 363 16.62 22.23 1.34
N ALA A 364 15.72 21.26 1.55
CA ALA A 364 15.86 20.30 2.65
C ALA A 364 17.07 19.40 2.37
N PRO A 365 17.85 18.95 3.38
CA PRO A 365 18.85 17.92 3.15
C PRO A 365 18.17 16.75 2.45
N ALA A 366 18.50 16.52 1.18
CA ALA A 366 17.85 15.49 0.40
C ALA A 366 17.99 14.18 1.18
N ALA A 367 16.85 13.58 1.55
CA ALA A 367 16.84 12.35 2.33
C ALA A 367 17.87 11.38 1.74
N PRO A 368 18.69 10.72 2.59
CA PRO A 368 19.82 9.94 2.12
C PRO A 368 19.34 8.87 1.14
N LYS A 369 20.10 8.68 0.05
CA LYS A 369 19.74 7.79 -1.07
C LYS A 369 20.96 6.98 -1.47
N VAL A 370 20.76 5.69 -1.68
CA VAL A 370 21.78 4.81 -2.25
C VAL A 370 21.77 4.92 -3.79
N THR A 371 22.94 4.90 -4.43
CA THR A 371 23.05 4.79 -5.89
C THR A 371 22.57 3.41 -6.34
N VAL A 372 21.71 3.31 -7.34
CA VAL A 372 21.20 2.00 -7.80
C VAL A 372 22.32 1.22 -8.46
N GLU A 373 22.55 0.00 -8.00
CA GLU A 373 23.48 -0.93 -8.62
C GLU A 373 22.74 -2.21 -9.02
N ARG A 374 22.96 -2.65 -10.26
CA ARG A 374 22.37 -3.87 -10.82
C ARG A 374 23.48 -4.81 -11.25
N GLY A 375 23.46 -6.03 -10.71
CA GLY A 375 24.38 -7.08 -11.12
C GLY A 375 24.02 -7.67 -12.49
N LEU A 376 25.02 -8.19 -13.19
CA LEU A 376 24.88 -8.79 -14.51
C LEU A 376 24.01 -10.06 -14.47
N SER A 377 23.14 -10.21 -15.47
CA SER A 377 22.41 -11.45 -15.76
C SER A 377 23.34 -12.57 -16.22
N GLN A 378 22.87 -13.82 -16.23
CA GLN A 378 23.69 -14.95 -16.70
C GLN A 378 24.09 -14.82 -18.18
N LEU A 379 23.21 -14.24 -19.02
CA LEU A 379 23.51 -13.97 -20.42
C LEU A 379 24.58 -12.88 -20.59
N GLU A 380 24.49 -11.79 -19.83
CA GLU A 380 25.52 -10.74 -19.83
C GLU A 380 26.86 -11.26 -19.30
N ARG A 381 26.83 -12.11 -18.27
CA ARG A 381 28.03 -12.79 -17.77
C ARG A 381 28.66 -13.69 -18.83
N ALA A 382 27.85 -14.46 -19.55
CA ALA A 382 28.33 -15.32 -20.63
C ALA A 382 28.92 -14.51 -21.79
N ALA A 383 28.26 -13.41 -22.18
CA ALA A 383 28.74 -12.50 -23.22
C ALA A 383 30.03 -11.77 -22.82
N ALA A 384 30.24 -11.54 -21.51
CA ALA A 384 31.42 -10.89 -21.00
C ALA A 384 32.67 -11.79 -21.01
N LEU A 385 32.50 -13.12 -21.04
CA LEU A 385 33.60 -14.08 -20.93
C LEU A 385 34.65 -13.90 -22.05
N PRO A 386 35.92 -14.26 -21.79
CA PRO A 386 36.97 -14.19 -22.81
C PRO A 386 36.61 -14.96 -24.09
N THR A 387 36.50 -14.24 -25.20
CA THR A 387 36.12 -14.78 -26.50
C THR A 387 37.08 -14.28 -27.58
N PHE A 388 37.12 -14.98 -28.72
CA PHE A 388 37.83 -14.49 -29.90
C PHE A 388 36.89 -13.64 -30.73
N ASN A 389 37.35 -12.46 -31.16
CA ASN A 389 36.59 -11.65 -32.11
C ASN A 389 36.65 -12.27 -33.53
N GLU A 390 35.94 -11.64 -34.46
CA GLU A 390 35.93 -12.04 -35.87
C GLU A 390 37.32 -12.06 -36.52
N TYR A 391 38.29 -11.33 -35.95
CA TYR A 391 39.69 -11.27 -36.39
C TYR A 391 40.61 -12.30 -35.68
N GLY A 392 40.05 -13.19 -34.84
CA GLY A 392 40.83 -14.20 -34.10
C GLY A 392 41.66 -13.66 -32.93
N GLN A 393 41.47 -12.39 -32.54
CA GLN A 393 42.11 -11.80 -31.36
C GLN A 393 41.28 -12.10 -30.11
N ARG A 394 41.94 -12.47 -29.01
CA ARG A 394 41.27 -12.71 -27.72
C ARG A 394 40.87 -11.38 -27.08
N VAL A 395 39.57 -11.14 -26.93
CA VAL A 395 39.01 -9.95 -26.28
C VAL A 395 38.45 -10.33 -24.91
N ILE A 396 38.72 -9.49 -23.91
CA ILE A 396 38.21 -9.65 -22.55
C ILE A 396 37.53 -8.34 -22.16
N THR A 397 36.27 -8.41 -21.77
CA THR A 397 35.51 -7.24 -21.32
C THR A 397 35.78 -6.95 -19.84
N TYR A 398 35.58 -5.70 -19.42
CA TYR A 398 35.70 -5.32 -18.00
C TYR A 398 34.70 -6.09 -17.11
N GLN A 399 33.52 -6.40 -17.65
CA GLN A 399 32.44 -7.09 -16.97
C GLN A 399 32.78 -8.52 -16.52
N ALA A 400 33.77 -9.17 -17.16
CA ALA A 400 34.25 -10.50 -16.74
C ALA A 400 35.21 -10.45 -15.55
N LYS A 401 35.59 -9.26 -15.05
CA LYS A 401 36.44 -9.16 -13.86
C LYS A 401 35.66 -9.59 -12.61
N PRO A 402 36.34 -10.15 -11.58
CA PRO A 402 35.66 -10.73 -10.41
C PRO A 402 34.68 -9.80 -9.69
N HIS A 403 35.00 -8.51 -9.56
CA HIS A 403 34.15 -7.55 -8.85
C HIS A 403 32.82 -7.26 -9.57
N GLU A 404 32.79 -7.23 -10.90
CA GLU A 404 31.54 -7.10 -11.68
C GLU A 404 30.84 -8.46 -11.84
N TYR A 405 31.60 -9.54 -12.05
CA TYR A 405 31.05 -10.87 -12.26
C TYR A 405 30.30 -11.41 -11.02
N HIS A 406 30.85 -11.18 -9.82
CA HIS A 406 30.26 -11.61 -8.54
C HIS A 406 29.36 -10.55 -7.90
N LYS A 407 29.04 -9.47 -8.63
CA LYS A 407 28.15 -8.43 -8.14
C LYS A 407 26.75 -8.98 -7.85
N ALA A 408 26.20 -8.59 -6.70
CA ALA A 408 24.83 -8.94 -6.32
C ALA A 408 23.81 -8.36 -7.31
N ARG A 409 22.67 -9.03 -7.49
CA ARG A 409 21.67 -8.64 -8.50
C ARG A 409 21.06 -7.27 -8.25
N THR A 410 20.74 -6.96 -6.99
CA THR A 410 20.10 -5.71 -6.58
C THR A 410 20.68 -5.27 -5.25
N ASN A 411 20.85 -3.95 -5.08
CA ASN A 411 21.14 -3.32 -3.80
C ASN A 411 19.90 -2.65 -3.17
N LEU A 412 18.74 -2.77 -3.83
CA LEU A 412 17.48 -2.21 -3.37
C LEU A 412 16.68 -3.26 -2.58
N PRO A 413 15.90 -2.86 -1.56
CA PRO A 413 15.08 -3.77 -0.77
C PRO A 413 13.83 -4.17 -1.55
N THR A 414 13.99 -4.95 -2.62
CA THR A 414 12.91 -5.50 -3.46
C THR A 414 12.53 -6.94 -3.10
N ILE A 415 13.33 -7.57 -2.22
CA ILE A 415 13.00 -8.87 -1.63
C ILE A 415 11.82 -8.70 -0.67
N ARG A 416 10.76 -9.47 -0.90
CA ARG A 416 9.55 -9.48 -0.05
C ARG A 416 9.15 -10.91 0.25
N THR A 417 8.29 -11.07 1.25
CA THR A 417 7.73 -12.36 1.65
C THR A 417 6.24 -12.37 1.38
N LEU A 418 5.81 -13.28 0.52
CA LEU A 418 4.40 -13.61 0.32
C LEU A 418 4.12 -14.87 1.14
N ASP A 419 3.41 -14.69 2.26
CA ASP A 419 3.12 -15.79 3.18
C ASP A 419 2.19 -16.82 2.57
N LYS A 420 1.22 -16.38 1.76
CA LYS A 420 0.26 -17.26 1.10
C LYS A 420 -0.29 -16.63 -0.16
N ILE A 421 -0.45 -17.42 -1.21
CA ILE A 421 -1.25 -17.06 -2.39
C ILE A 421 -2.19 -18.20 -2.77
N GLU A 422 -3.47 -17.90 -2.90
CA GLU A 422 -4.48 -18.92 -3.21
C GLU A 422 -5.39 -18.46 -4.35
N VAL A 423 -5.47 -19.28 -5.40
CA VAL A 423 -6.38 -19.08 -6.54
C VAL A 423 -7.54 -20.05 -6.41
N VAL A 424 -8.75 -19.50 -6.35
CA VAL A 424 -9.96 -20.22 -6.00
C VAL A 424 -11.05 -19.91 -7.01
N ARG A 425 -11.70 -20.94 -7.56
CA ARG A 425 -12.89 -20.78 -8.39
C ARG A 425 -14.13 -20.78 -7.48
N GLN A 426 -14.94 -19.74 -7.56
CA GLN A 426 -16.27 -19.67 -6.95
C GLN A 426 -17.29 -19.45 -8.07
N GLU A 427 -18.08 -20.46 -8.40
CA GLU A 427 -19.14 -20.34 -9.42
C GLU A 427 -18.64 -19.68 -10.74
N ASP A 428 -19.02 -18.44 -11.01
CA ASP A 428 -18.64 -17.65 -12.19
C ASP A 428 -17.45 -16.71 -11.98
N GLU A 429 -16.86 -16.65 -10.79
CA GLU A 429 -15.69 -15.83 -10.45
C GLU A 429 -14.45 -16.63 -10.03
N VAL A 430 -13.29 -16.00 -10.20
CA VAL A 430 -11.99 -16.49 -9.71
C VAL A 430 -11.48 -15.48 -8.70
N LEU A 431 -11.28 -15.94 -7.47
CA LEU A 431 -10.71 -15.17 -6.37
C LEU A 431 -9.23 -15.48 -6.22
N ILE A 432 -8.40 -14.44 -6.14
CA ILE A 432 -6.96 -14.57 -5.89
C ILE A 432 -6.64 -13.88 -4.57
N TRP A 433 -6.31 -14.68 -3.57
CA TRP A 433 -5.96 -14.21 -2.23
C TRP A 433 -4.46 -14.00 -2.12
N PHE A 434 -4.05 -12.86 -1.58
CA PHE A 434 -2.66 -12.54 -1.26
C PHE A 434 -2.56 -12.24 0.22
N VAL A 435 -1.73 -13.00 0.93
CA VAL A 435 -1.40 -12.76 2.33
C VAL A 435 0.10 -12.51 2.41
N GLY A 436 0.48 -11.38 2.98
CA GLY A 436 1.88 -11.07 3.18
C GLY A 436 2.04 -9.89 4.11
N GLN A 437 3.24 -9.75 4.63
CA GLN A 437 3.55 -8.66 5.53
C GLN A 437 3.60 -7.31 4.81
N SER A 438 4.22 -7.26 3.63
CA SER A 438 4.32 -6.04 2.84
C SER A 438 4.42 -6.33 1.34
N PHE A 439 3.98 -5.36 0.55
CA PHE A 439 3.91 -5.44 -0.89
C PHE A 439 4.62 -4.24 -1.51
N LEU A 440 5.15 -4.40 -2.73
CA LEU A 440 5.70 -3.34 -3.56
C LEU A 440 4.61 -2.65 -4.38
N ARG A 441 4.96 -1.50 -4.99
CA ARG A 441 4.03 -0.73 -5.82
C ARG A 441 3.51 -1.53 -7.00
N HIS A 442 2.18 -1.64 -7.09
CA HIS A 442 1.47 -2.43 -8.11
C HIS A 442 1.83 -3.94 -8.11
N GLN A 443 2.54 -4.45 -7.09
CA GLN A 443 3.02 -5.85 -7.04
C GLN A 443 1.87 -6.83 -7.29
N ILE A 444 0.81 -6.72 -6.49
CA ILE A 444 -0.35 -7.62 -6.56
C ILE A 444 -0.98 -7.56 -7.96
N ARG A 445 -1.20 -6.35 -8.49
CA ARG A 445 -1.87 -6.15 -9.79
C ARG A 445 -1.05 -6.71 -10.96
N ASN A 446 0.28 -6.60 -10.89
CA ASN A 446 1.17 -7.18 -11.90
C ASN A 446 1.24 -8.71 -11.78
N MET A 447 1.23 -9.26 -10.55
CA MET A 447 1.14 -10.70 -10.32
C MET A 447 -0.17 -11.27 -10.84
N VAL A 448 -1.30 -10.59 -10.61
CA VAL A 448 -2.61 -10.97 -11.15
C VAL A 448 -2.60 -11.01 -12.68
N SER A 449 -1.99 -10.02 -13.34
CA SER A 449 -1.83 -10.04 -14.80
C SER A 449 -1.00 -11.22 -15.30
N ALA A 450 0.09 -11.57 -14.61
CA ALA A 450 0.89 -12.74 -14.93
C ALA A 450 0.11 -14.05 -14.73
N LEU A 451 -0.66 -14.17 -13.65
CA LEU A 451 -1.55 -15.31 -13.42
C LEU A 451 -2.64 -15.41 -14.49
N LYS A 452 -3.24 -14.31 -14.91
CA LYS A 452 -4.19 -14.30 -16.04
C LYS A 452 -3.52 -14.76 -17.33
N ALA A 453 -2.33 -14.27 -17.64
CA ALA A 453 -1.58 -14.70 -18.82
C ALA A 453 -1.28 -16.20 -18.77
N GLY A 454 -0.92 -16.71 -17.59
CA GLY A 454 -0.82 -18.14 -17.30
C GLY A 454 -2.11 -18.91 -17.53
N GLY A 455 -3.25 -18.40 -17.04
CA GLY A 455 -4.57 -18.98 -17.22
C GLY A 455 -5.04 -19.03 -18.68
N HIS A 456 -4.60 -18.09 -19.52
CA HIS A 456 -4.78 -18.13 -20.98
C HIS A 456 -3.78 -19.04 -21.70
N GLY A 457 -2.79 -19.54 -20.98
CA GLY A 457 -1.74 -20.40 -21.51
C GLY A 457 -0.58 -19.69 -22.21
N LEU A 458 -0.47 -18.37 -22.06
CA LEU A 458 0.56 -17.54 -22.68
C LEU A 458 1.90 -17.60 -21.93
N TRP A 459 1.86 -17.88 -20.63
CA TRP A 459 3.05 -17.96 -19.76
C TRP A 459 3.21 -19.35 -19.17
N ASP A 460 4.42 -19.87 -19.21
CA ASP A 460 4.82 -21.13 -18.59
C ASP A 460 5.64 -20.89 -17.31
N ASP A 461 6.04 -21.98 -16.65
CA ASP A 461 6.78 -21.93 -15.40
C ASP A 461 8.20 -21.37 -15.58
N GLN A 462 8.80 -21.56 -16.77
CA GLN A 462 10.13 -21.04 -17.10
C GLN A 462 10.10 -19.52 -17.28
N GLU A 463 9.12 -18.99 -18.00
CA GLU A 463 8.93 -17.55 -18.18
C GLU A 463 8.73 -16.86 -16.83
N LEU A 464 7.98 -17.48 -15.91
CA LEU A 464 7.83 -16.97 -14.55
C LEU A 464 9.16 -16.93 -13.78
N GLN A 465 10.00 -17.96 -13.91
CA GLN A 465 11.33 -17.97 -13.30
C GLN A 465 12.24 -16.90 -13.91
N HIS A 466 12.23 -16.74 -15.24
CA HIS A 466 12.95 -15.68 -15.92
C HIS A 466 12.49 -14.29 -15.48
N ALA A 467 11.19 -14.11 -15.25
CA ALA A 467 10.63 -12.88 -14.70
C ALA A 467 11.24 -12.56 -13.32
N PHE A 468 11.24 -13.50 -12.37
CA PHE A 468 11.90 -13.32 -11.07
C PHE A 468 13.40 -13.03 -11.20
N GLN A 469 14.10 -13.66 -12.15
CA GLN A 469 15.52 -13.43 -12.38
C GLN A 469 15.84 -12.06 -13.02
N SER A 470 14.90 -11.48 -13.76
CA SER A 470 15.05 -10.17 -14.41
C SER A 470 15.20 -9.02 -13.41
N GLY A 471 14.55 -9.12 -12.24
CA GLY A 471 14.64 -8.14 -11.16
C GLY A 471 13.92 -6.81 -11.46
N PHE A 472 14.28 -5.77 -10.72
CA PHE A 472 13.66 -4.44 -10.81
C PHE A 472 14.14 -3.64 -12.03
N GLU A 473 13.20 -3.01 -12.73
CA GLU A 473 13.48 -2.18 -13.89
C GLU A 473 13.15 -0.71 -13.58
N VAL A 474 14.18 0.14 -13.59
CA VAL A 474 14.08 1.56 -13.22
C VAL A 474 13.46 2.38 -14.37
N SER A 475 13.66 1.95 -15.62
CA SER A 475 13.19 2.69 -16.79
C SER A 475 11.69 2.51 -17.03
N ARG A 476 10.93 3.61 -16.97
CA ARG A 476 9.48 3.62 -17.22
C ARG A 476 9.11 3.14 -18.63
N LYS A 477 9.85 3.59 -19.64
CA LYS A 477 9.60 3.24 -21.05
C LYS A 477 9.81 1.73 -21.27
N LYS A 478 10.90 1.21 -20.70
CA LYS A 478 11.25 -0.21 -20.79
C LYS A 478 10.24 -1.08 -20.04
N PHE A 479 9.89 -0.70 -18.81
CA PHE A 479 8.86 -1.36 -18.01
C PHE A 479 7.52 -1.47 -18.75
N LYS A 480 7.03 -0.37 -19.34
CA LYS A 480 5.74 -0.37 -20.06
C LYS A 480 5.74 -1.27 -21.32
N ARG A 481 6.89 -1.39 -22.00
CA ARG A 481 7.02 -2.18 -23.23
C ARG A 481 7.20 -3.68 -22.96
N GLU A 482 7.95 -4.02 -21.92
CA GLU A 482 8.39 -5.41 -21.64
C GLU A 482 7.52 -6.14 -20.62
N ARG A 483 6.59 -5.45 -19.94
CA ARG A 483 5.71 -6.04 -18.93
C ARG A 483 4.27 -6.06 -19.41
N LEU A 484 3.52 -7.03 -18.89
CA LEU A 484 2.06 -7.08 -19.06
C LEU A 484 1.42 -5.83 -18.46
N SER A 485 0.29 -5.41 -19.02
CA SER A 485 -0.47 -4.31 -18.43
C SER A 485 -0.94 -4.68 -17.01
N PRO A 486 -0.80 -3.79 -16.02
CA PRO A 486 -1.26 -4.06 -14.67
C PRO A 486 -2.76 -4.31 -14.64
N ALA A 487 -3.21 -5.28 -13.84
CA ALA A 487 -4.63 -5.55 -13.67
C ALA A 487 -5.35 -4.30 -13.16
N PRO A 488 -6.64 -4.06 -13.51
CA PRO A 488 -7.37 -2.89 -13.02
C PRO A 488 -7.43 -2.81 -11.49
N ALA A 489 -7.38 -1.60 -10.91
CA ALA A 489 -7.36 -1.40 -9.46
C ALA A 489 -8.69 -1.77 -8.78
N HIS A 490 -9.82 -1.55 -9.46
CA HIS A 490 -11.16 -1.78 -8.92
C HIS A 490 -11.46 -3.27 -8.62
N GLY A 491 -10.74 -4.21 -9.25
CA GLY A 491 -10.85 -5.63 -8.93
C GLY A 491 -10.10 -6.04 -7.67
N LEU A 492 -9.24 -5.16 -7.12
CA LEU A 492 -8.46 -5.41 -5.92
C LEU A 492 -9.18 -4.80 -4.71
N THR A 493 -9.31 -5.60 -3.64
CA THR A 493 -9.87 -5.17 -2.37
C THR A 493 -8.91 -5.51 -1.23
N LEU A 494 -8.58 -4.52 -0.38
CA LEU A 494 -7.94 -4.79 0.92
C LEU A 494 -8.99 -5.43 1.83
N TRP A 495 -8.77 -6.69 2.20
CA TRP A 495 -9.72 -7.48 2.97
C TRP A 495 -9.60 -7.21 4.47
N ASP A 496 -8.39 -7.33 5.02
CA ASP A 496 -8.12 -7.09 6.44
C ASP A 496 -6.63 -6.86 6.71
N VAL A 497 -6.32 -6.37 7.91
CA VAL A 497 -4.96 -6.28 8.46
C VAL A 497 -4.90 -7.09 9.75
N GLU A 498 -4.05 -8.11 9.77
CA GLU A 498 -3.87 -8.97 10.93
C GLU A 498 -2.89 -8.34 11.94
N TYR A 499 -3.29 -8.36 13.20
CA TYR A 499 -2.53 -7.86 14.35
C TYR A 499 -2.16 -9.00 15.30
N PRO A 500 -1.10 -8.86 16.12
CA PRO A 500 -0.72 -9.88 17.10
C PRO A 500 -1.79 -10.04 18.17
N THR A 501 -1.71 -11.15 18.92
CA THR A 501 -2.70 -11.51 19.94
C THR A 501 -2.90 -10.46 21.03
N GLN A 502 -1.89 -9.62 21.27
CA GLN A 502 -1.93 -8.51 22.23
C GLN A 502 -2.99 -7.45 21.88
N HIS A 503 -3.28 -7.27 20.58
CA HIS A 503 -4.28 -6.31 20.08
C HIS A 503 -5.55 -7.00 19.56
N ARG A 504 -5.77 -8.27 19.93
CA ARG A 504 -6.91 -9.05 19.44
C ARG A 504 -8.23 -8.57 20.03
N SER A 505 -8.22 -8.17 21.29
CA SER A 505 -9.39 -7.63 22.00
C SER A 505 -9.86 -6.29 21.43
N ASP A 506 -8.98 -5.60 20.69
CA ASP A 506 -9.29 -4.39 19.93
C ASP A 506 -9.99 -4.70 18.60
N PHE A 507 -10.20 -5.97 18.22
CA PHE A 507 -10.99 -6.30 17.05
C PHE A 507 -12.45 -6.53 17.44
N VAL A 508 -13.34 -5.68 16.95
CA VAL A 508 -14.79 -5.82 17.12
C VAL A 508 -15.44 -6.15 15.77
N PRO A 509 -16.24 -7.22 15.65
CA PRO A 509 -16.82 -7.64 14.37
C PRO A 509 -17.89 -6.66 13.87
N TYR A 510 -18.75 -6.16 14.76
CA TYR A 510 -19.81 -5.18 14.45
C TYR A 510 -20.07 -4.29 15.67
N VAL A 511 -20.60 -3.09 15.41
CA VAL A 511 -21.12 -2.18 16.43
C VAL A 511 -22.60 -1.92 16.11
N ASP A 512 -23.49 -2.18 17.05
CA ASP A 512 -24.92 -1.92 16.92
C ASP A 512 -25.36 -0.70 17.75
N ALA A 513 -26.63 -0.31 17.59
CA ALA A 513 -27.21 0.80 18.35
C ALA A 513 -27.58 0.42 19.80
N GLY A 514 -27.50 -0.88 20.15
CA GLY A 514 -28.06 -1.45 21.36
C GLY A 514 -29.46 -2.06 21.17
N PRO A 515 -29.97 -2.75 22.21
CA PRO A 515 -31.30 -3.36 22.19
C PRO A 515 -32.40 -2.28 22.27
N TYR A 516 -33.60 -2.65 21.84
CA TYR A 516 -34.79 -1.88 22.16
C TYR A 516 -35.02 -1.85 23.67
N GLU A 517 -35.61 -0.76 24.18
CA GLU A 517 -36.05 -0.70 25.56
C GLU A 517 -37.10 -1.80 25.82
N PRO A 518 -36.98 -2.56 26.93
CA PRO A 518 -37.88 -3.66 27.18
C PRO A 518 -39.31 -3.14 27.36
N VAL A 519 -40.23 -3.69 26.56
CA VAL A 519 -41.67 -3.50 26.80
C VAL A 519 -42.06 -4.44 27.93
N ASP A 520 -42.53 -3.87 29.04
CA ASP A 520 -43.00 -4.64 30.19
C ASP A 520 -44.29 -5.39 29.82
N VAL A 521 -44.13 -6.67 29.46
CA VAL A 521 -45.24 -7.59 29.12
C VAL A 521 -46.02 -8.05 30.35
N SER A 522 -45.64 -7.63 31.57
CA SER A 522 -46.30 -8.06 32.81
C SER A 522 -47.70 -7.47 33.04
N THR A 523 -48.12 -6.49 32.23
CA THR A 523 -49.46 -5.87 32.33
C THR A 523 -50.50 -6.43 31.35
N GLN A 524 -50.18 -7.52 30.64
CA GLN A 524 -51.14 -8.23 29.78
C GLN A 524 -51.58 -9.56 30.38
N HIS A 525 -52.25 -9.56 31.54
CA HIS A 525 -53.10 -10.67 31.97
C HIS A 525 -54.23 -10.23 32.91
#